data_AF-A0A0M3AG10-F1
#
_entry.id   AF-A0A0M3AG10-F1
#
_cell.length_a   1.000
_cell.length_b   1.000
_cell.length_c   1.000
_cell.angle_alpha   90.00
_cell.angle_beta   90.00
_cell.angle_gamma   90.00
#
_symmetry.space_group_name_H-M   'P 1'
#
loop_
_entity.id
_entity.type
_entity.pdbx_description
1 polymer ?
#
loop_
_entity_poly.entity_id
_entity_poly.type
_entity_poly.pdbx_seq_one_letter_code
_entity_poly.pdbx_strand_id
1 'polypeptide(L)' 'MYQTTYSALSQIKQLCPMHSSIATCLNRLRQAKIQFLNLGNMIICPQQHCILFFQQRNLMEIETY' A
#
# COMPACT_ATOMS: atom_id res chain seq x y z
N MET A 1 16.51 -8.64 15.46
CA MET A 1 15.84 -8.50 14.13
C MET A 1 14.52 -7.72 14.17
N TYR A 2 14.28 -6.82 15.14
CA TYR A 2 13.03 -6.03 15.23
C TYR A 2 13.10 -4.64 14.59
N GLN A 3 14.30 -4.12 14.31
CA GLN A 3 14.45 -2.77 13.73
C GLN A 3 14.08 -2.71 12.24
N THR A 4 14.35 -3.78 11.49
CA THR A 4 14.05 -3.87 10.05
C THR A 4 12.54 -3.93 9.76
N THR A 5 11.75 -4.55 10.64
CA THR A 5 10.30 -4.62 10.47
C THR A 5 9.62 -3.30 10.82
N TYR A 6 10.12 -2.57 11.83
CA TYR A 6 9.62 -1.25 12.18
C TYR A 6 9.87 -0.22 11.07
N SER A 7 11.04 -0.25 10.43
CA SER A 7 11.33 0.63 9.29
C SER A 7 10.48 0.31 8.05
N ALA A 8 10.20 -0.98 7.81
CA ALA A 8 9.34 -1.40 6.71
C ALA A 8 7.90 -0.88 6.87
N LEU A 9 7.34 -0.94 8.08
CA LEU A 9 6.01 -0.42 8.36
C LEU A 9 5.93 1.12 8.30
N SER A 10 6.96 1.83 8.76
CA SER A 10 6.98 3.30 8.65
C SER A 10 7.02 3.76 7.20
N GLN A 11 7.77 3.05 6.34
CA GLN A 11 7.79 3.31 4.90
C GLN A 11 6.40 3.12 4.28
N ILE A 12 5.69 2.04 4.61
CA ILE A 12 4.32 1.81 4.11
C ILE A 12 3.38 2.94 4.55
N LYS A 13 3.47 3.41 5.81
CA LYS A 13 2.64 4.53 6.30
C LYS A 13 2.92 5.84 5.57
N GLN A 14 4.17 6.09 5.15
CA GLN A 14 4.52 7.28 4.37
C GLN A 14 3.98 7.20 2.93
N LEU A 15 4.01 6.01 2.33
CA LEU A 15 3.46 5.78 0.99
C LEU A 15 1.92 5.83 1.01
N CYS A 16 1.29 5.23 2.02
CA CYS A 16 -0.15 5.10 2.19
C CYS A 16 -0.65 5.80 3.46
N PRO A 17 -0.67 7.14 3.50
CA PRO A 17 -1.18 7.87 4.65
C PRO A 17 -2.68 7.64 4.86
N MET A 18 -3.14 7.82 6.11
CA MET A 18 -4.56 7.79 6.48
C MET A 18 -5.38 8.66 5.52
N HIS A 19 -6.49 8.11 5.01
CA HIS A 19 -7.39 8.71 4.00
C HIS A 19 -6.91 8.71 2.54
N SER A 20 -5.78 8.07 2.22
CA SER A 20 -5.41 7.85 0.82
C SER A 20 -6.43 6.96 0.11
N SER A 21 -6.70 7.26 -1.16
CA SER A 21 -7.47 6.35 -2.02
C SER A 21 -6.67 5.07 -2.28
N ILE A 22 -7.37 3.98 -2.60
CA ILE A 22 -6.72 2.73 -2.96
C ILE A 22 -5.83 2.90 -4.20
N ALA A 23 -6.27 3.68 -5.19
CA ALA A 23 -5.51 3.95 -6.42
C ALA A 23 -4.17 4.66 -6.11
N THR A 24 -4.20 5.70 -5.26
CA THR A 24 -2.97 6.39 -4.83
C THR A 24 -2.00 5.42 -4.17
N CYS A 25 -2.50 4.53 -3.31
CA CYS A 25 -1.67 3.50 -2.68
C CYS A 25 -1.06 2.52 -3.68
N LEU A 26 -1.86 1.96 -4.58
CA LEU A 26 -1.38 1.04 -5.61
C LEU A 26 -0.29 1.67 -6.48
N ASN A 27 -0.48 2.93 -6.90
CA ASN A 27 0.48 3.65 -7.72
C ASN A 27 1.79 3.91 -6.96
N ARG A 28 1.72 4.37 -5.71
CA ARG A 28 2.92 4.61 -4.88
C ARG A 28 3.68 3.34 -4.55
N LEU A 29 2.98 2.24 -4.25
CA LEU A 29 3.62 0.94 -4.03
C LEU A 29 4.33 0.45 -5.30
N ARG A 30 3.71 0.63 -6.48
CA ARG A 30 4.32 0.30 -7.78
C ARG A 30 5.58 1.15 -8.03
N GLN A 31 5.51 2.46 -7.82
CA GLN A 31 6.65 3.37 -7.97
C GLN A 31 7.81 3.02 -7.02
N ALA A 32 7.48 2.64 -5.77
CA ALA A 32 8.45 2.18 -4.79
C ALA A 32 8.95 0.75 -5.04
N LYS A 33 8.51 0.08 -6.11
CA LYS A 33 8.82 -1.31 -6.46
C LYS A 33 8.52 -2.31 -5.32
N ILE A 34 7.52 -2.01 -4.50
CA ILE A 34 7.05 -2.89 -3.44
C ILE A 34 6.13 -3.95 -4.05
N GLN A 35 6.38 -5.22 -3.76
CA GLN A 35 5.49 -6.30 -4.18
C GLN A 35 4.21 -6.28 -3.33
N PHE A 36 3.06 -6.37 -3.98
CA PHE A 36 1.76 -6.40 -3.30
C PHE A 36 0.74 -7.26 -4.03
N LEU A 37 -0.27 -7.73 -3.28
CA LEU A 37 -1.48 -8.35 -3.80
C LEU A 37 -2.66 -7.40 -3.59
N ASN A 38 -3.35 -7.05 -4.67
CA ASN A 38 -4.57 -6.22 -4.63
C ASN A 38 -5.81 -7.12 -4.58
N LEU A 39 -6.59 -7.01 -3.51
CA LEU A 39 -7.84 -7.75 -3.27
C LEU A 39 -9.07 -6.81 -3.23
N GLY A 40 -9.00 -5.66 -3.92
CA GLY A 40 -10.11 -4.75 -4.16
C GLY A 40 -10.34 -3.70 -3.07
N ASN A 41 -10.53 -4.09 -1.80
CA ASN A 41 -10.55 -3.17 -0.66
C ASN A 41 -9.44 -3.46 0.36
N MET A 42 -8.56 -4.39 0.01
CA MET A 42 -7.43 -4.82 0.81
C MET A 42 -6.20 -4.90 -0.08
N ILE A 43 -5.07 -4.43 0.44
CA ILE A 43 -3.77 -4.61 -0.20
C ILE A 43 -2.87 -5.36 0.79
N ILE A 44 -2.26 -6.46 0.34
CA ILE A 44 -1.31 -7.24 1.14
C ILE A 44 0.09 -6.96 0.62
N CYS A 45 1.00 -6.53 1.50
CA CYS A 45 2.42 -6.35 1.20
C CYS A 45 3.23 -7.41 1.95
N PRO A 46 3.56 -8.56 1.30
CA PRO A 46 4.16 -9.70 1.99
C PRO A 46 5.56 -9.40 2.55
N GLN A 47 6.39 -8.65 1.82
CA GLN A 47 7.75 -8.32 2.26
C GLN A 47 7.76 -7.46 3.53
N GLN A 48 6.80 -6.55 3.66
CA GLN A 48 6.62 -5.66 4.80
C GLN A 48 5.72 -6.27 5.89
N HIS A 49 5.23 -7.50 5.68
CA HIS A 49 4.35 -8.22 6.61
C HIS A 49 3.14 -7.39 7.06
N CYS A 50 2.50 -6.67 6.12
CA CYS A 50 1.39 -5.78 6.45
C CYS A 50 0.21 -5.91 5.50
N ILE A 51 -0.96 -5.55 6.03
CA ILE A 51 -2.23 -5.52 5.31
C ILE A 51 -2.84 -4.12 5.44
N LEU A 52 -3.18 -3.51 4.32
CA LEU A 52 -3.88 -2.23 4.26
C LEU A 52 -5.36 -2.49 4.02
N PHE A 53 -6.22 -1.94 4.87
CA PHE A 53 -7.68 -2.02 4.75
C PHE A 53 -8.25 -0.66 4.36
N PHE A 54 -9.04 -0.64 3.28
CA PHE A 54 -9.72 0.56 2.80
C PHE A 54 -11.22 0.44 3.09
N GLN A 55 -11.76 1.34 3.91
CA GLN A 55 -13.17 1.32 4.29
C GLN A 55 -14.13 1.74 3.17
N GLN A 56 -13.64 2.47 2.16
CA GLN A 56 -14.44 2.97 1.04
C GLN A 56 -13.83 2.55 -0.30
N ARG A 57 -14.65 2.06 -1.23
CA ARG A 57 -14.25 1.73 -2.61
C ARG A 57 -14.44 2.94 -3.53
N ASN A 58 -13.60 3.95 -3.40
CA ASN A 58 -13.47 4.98 -4.43
C ASN A 58 -12.28 4.60 -5.32
N LEU A 59 -12.55 3.70 -6.28
CA LEU A 59 -11.57 3.35 -7.31
C LEU A 59 -11.59 4.50 -8.34
N MET A 60 -10.73 5.50 -8.14
CA MET A 60 -10.37 6.39 -9.24
C MET A 60 -9.47 5.63 -10.21
N GLU A 61 -9.61 5.95 -11.49
CA GLU A 61 -8.95 5.32 -12.64
C GLU A 61 -7.47 4.96 -12.38
N ILE A 62 -7.07 3.75 -12.77
CA ILE A 62 -5.67 3.34 -12.72
C ILE A 62 -5.01 3.88 -13.99
N GLU A 63 -4.28 4.98 -13.89
CA GLU A 63 -3.48 5.52 -15.00
C GLU A 63 -2.45 4.49 -15.47
N THR A 64 -2.56 4.07 -16.72
CA THR A 64 -1.53 3.33 -17.45
C THR A 64 -0.48 4.30 -17.96
N TYR A 65 0.77 4.15 -17.51
CA TYR A 65 1.95 4.70 -18.16
C TYR A 65 2.85 3.55 -18.61
#